data_AF-A0A2P6R9R3-F1
#
_entry.id   AF-A0A2P6R9R3-F1
#
_cell.length_a   1.000
_cell.length_b   1.000
_cell.length_c   1.000
_cell.angle_alpha   90.00
_cell.angle_beta   90.00
_cell.angle_gamma   90.00
#
_symmetry.space_group_name_H-M   'P 1'
#
loop_
_entity.id
_entity.type
_entity.pdbx_description
1 polymer ?
#
loop_
_entity_poly.entity_id
_entity_poly.type
_entity_poly.pdbx_seq_one_letter_code
_entity_poly.pdbx_strand_id
1 'polypeptide(L)'
;MIWLQSISKLQAALVTAEDNLSTLPSEPPYCEFEYVLQGLGFERGWGDTTAKVLELIHLLRDIVKASDPTTLKTFLGKVPMVFNDVILSPHGYFGQENVLGLPDTDGQVVYILDQVCALENERRQKVTETTCNQRLERVTGTEHSHILRVPFRSENGILRKWISRFDVWSYLETFAEDVAGETTAKLQGHPDFIIGNYSYGNLVASLLAYKMGVTQCTIAHALEKTKYPDSDIY
;
A
#
# COMPACT_ATOMS: atom_id res chain seq x y z
N MET A 1 -15.35 -25.80 3.85
CA MET A 1 -14.57 -24.74 4.51
C MET A 1 -14.95 -24.74 5.98
N ILE A 2 -14.00 -25.05 6.86
CA ILE A 2 -14.22 -25.10 8.30
C ILE A 2 -14.05 -23.68 8.83
N TRP A 3 -15.12 -23.07 9.32
CA TRP A 3 -15.09 -21.72 9.87
C TRP A 3 -14.81 -21.76 11.37
N LEU A 4 -13.72 -21.13 11.81
CA LEU A 4 -13.39 -20.93 13.23
C LEU A 4 -14.23 -19.78 13.80
N GLN A 5 -15.44 -20.11 14.28
CA GLN A 5 -16.44 -19.12 14.71
C GLN A 5 -16.38 -18.73 16.20
N SER A 6 -15.45 -19.28 16.98
CA SER A 6 -15.29 -18.93 18.40
C SER A 6 -13.85 -19.02 18.88
N ILE A 7 -13.53 -18.26 19.92
CA ILE A 7 -12.19 -18.27 20.55
C ILE A 7 -11.83 -19.68 21.02
N SER A 8 -12.78 -20.43 21.61
CA SER A 8 -12.52 -21.80 22.08
C SER A 8 -12.18 -22.76 20.93
N LYS A 9 -12.85 -22.63 19.77
CA LYS A 9 -12.53 -23.44 18.58
C LYS A 9 -11.17 -23.06 18.01
N LEU A 10 -10.86 -21.75 17.95
CA LEU A 10 -9.56 -21.26 17.52
C LEU A 10 -8.43 -21.78 18.42
N GLN A 11 -8.59 -21.69 19.75
CA GLN A 11 -7.60 -22.20 20.70
C GLN A 11 -7.36 -23.71 20.52
N ALA A 12 -8.43 -24.50 20.38
CA ALA A 12 -8.32 -25.94 20.12
C ALA A 12 -7.56 -26.22 18.81
N ALA A 13 -7.93 -25.53 17.73
CA ALA A 13 -7.28 -25.66 16.43
C ALA A 13 -5.79 -25.28 16.49
N LEU A 14 -5.44 -24.20 17.21
CA LEU A 14 -4.04 -23.76 17.39
C LEU A 14 -3.21 -24.79 18.16
N VAL A 15 -3.76 -25.44 19.19
CA VAL A 15 -3.07 -26.52 19.91
C VAL A 15 -2.86 -27.73 19.01
N THR A 16 -3.90 -28.17 18.29
CA THR A 16 -3.77 -29.31 17.37
C THR A 16 -2.81 -29.02 16.21
N ALA A 17 -2.76 -27.78 15.71
CA ALA A 17 -1.81 -27.39 14.67
C ALA A 17 -0.37 -27.44 15.19
N GLU A 18 -0.10 -26.91 16.38
CA GLU A 18 1.21 -27.00 17.03
C GLU A 18 1.65 -28.45 17.25
N ASP A 19 0.76 -29.29 17.79
CA ASP A 19 1.07 -30.71 18.04
C ASP A 19 1.46 -31.44 16.74
N ASN A 20 0.74 -31.20 15.64
CA ASN A 20 1.07 -31.81 14.34
C ASN A 20 2.40 -31.27 13.78
N LEU A 21 2.59 -29.95 13.79
CA LEU A 21 3.75 -29.30 13.18
C LEU A 21 5.05 -29.54 13.96
N SER A 22 4.98 -29.70 15.29
CA SER A 22 6.14 -29.96 16.14
C SER A 22 6.83 -31.31 15.86
N THR A 23 6.12 -32.24 15.22
CA THR A 23 6.66 -33.55 14.82
C THR A 23 7.42 -33.53 13.48
N LEU A 24 7.26 -32.45 12.70
CA LEU A 24 7.89 -32.30 11.41
C LEU A 24 9.28 -31.66 11.55
N PRO A 25 10.17 -31.82 10.55
CA PRO A 25 11.42 -31.05 10.49
C PRO A 25 11.13 -29.54 10.46
N SER A 26 12.14 -28.71 10.72
CA SER A 26 11.97 -27.25 10.75
C SER A 26 11.78 -26.61 9.36
N GLU A 27 12.27 -27.25 8.30
CA GLU A 27 12.33 -26.70 6.93
C GLU A 27 11.54 -27.48 5.83
N PRO A 28 10.53 -28.31 6.10
CA PRO A 28 9.72 -28.83 5.02
C PRO A 28 8.89 -27.68 4.41
N PRO A 29 8.66 -27.72 3.10
CA PRO A 29 7.85 -26.74 2.41
C PRO A 29 6.38 -26.83 2.84
N TYR A 30 5.69 -25.69 2.87
CA TYR A 30 4.28 -25.57 3.26
C TYR A 30 3.35 -26.61 2.62
N CYS A 31 3.61 -27.02 1.38
CA CYS A 31 2.80 -28.00 0.66
C CYS A 31 2.71 -29.38 1.34
N GLU A 32 3.68 -29.76 2.18
CA GLU A 32 3.68 -31.06 2.86
C GLU A 32 2.63 -31.14 3.98
N PHE A 33 2.32 -30.01 4.61
CA PHE A 33 1.39 -29.94 5.75
C PHE A 33 0.17 -29.04 5.50
N GLU A 34 0.02 -28.51 4.28
CA GLU A 34 -1.10 -27.67 3.86
C GLU A 34 -2.46 -28.33 4.10
N TYR A 35 -2.61 -29.60 3.71
CA TYR A 35 -3.88 -30.33 3.87
C TYR A 35 -4.27 -30.50 5.34
N VAL A 36 -3.27 -30.70 6.21
CA VAL A 36 -3.49 -30.81 7.67
C VAL A 36 -3.97 -29.47 8.22
N LEU A 37 -3.33 -28.37 7.86
CA LEU A 37 -3.72 -27.02 8.30
C LEU A 37 -5.11 -26.61 7.79
N GLN A 38 -5.42 -26.87 6.52
CA GLN A 38 -6.75 -26.63 5.96
C GLN A 38 -7.83 -27.46 6.66
N GLY A 39 -7.52 -28.70 7.02
CA GLY A 39 -8.38 -29.57 7.83
C GLY A 39 -8.68 -29.01 9.22
N LEU A 40 -7.84 -28.12 9.74
CA LEU A 40 -8.04 -27.41 11.02
C LEU A 40 -8.68 -26.02 10.84
N GLY A 41 -8.90 -25.58 9.59
CA GLY A 41 -9.45 -24.27 9.26
C GLY A 41 -8.40 -23.16 9.07
N PHE A 42 -7.11 -23.51 8.94
CA PHE A 42 -6.05 -22.56 8.62
C PHE A 42 -5.77 -22.54 7.11
N GLU A 43 -6.05 -21.40 6.48
CA GLU A 43 -5.70 -21.13 5.09
C GLU A 43 -4.22 -20.72 4.96
N ARG A 44 -3.74 -20.51 3.73
CA ARG A 44 -2.37 -20.04 3.46
C ARG A 44 -2.08 -18.67 4.08
N GLY A 45 -0.80 -18.37 4.32
CA GLY A 45 -0.33 -17.06 4.82
C GLY A 45 0.38 -17.09 6.17
N TRP A 46 0.49 -18.26 6.80
CA TRP A 46 1.18 -18.44 8.09
C TRP A 46 2.70 -18.61 7.96
N GLY A 47 3.22 -18.83 6.74
CA GLY A 47 4.64 -19.05 6.48
C GLY A 47 4.88 -20.05 5.35
N ASP A 48 6.09 -20.05 4.80
CA ASP A 48 6.60 -20.96 3.77
C ASP A 48 7.25 -22.23 4.36
N THR A 49 7.69 -22.19 5.62
CA THR A 49 8.31 -23.30 6.34
C THR A 49 7.59 -23.61 7.65
N THR A 50 7.72 -24.85 8.16
CA THR A 50 7.18 -25.24 9.47
C THR A 50 7.60 -24.30 10.58
N ALA A 51 8.87 -23.90 10.63
CA ALA A 51 9.38 -23.01 11.66
C ALA A 51 8.66 -21.66 11.70
N LYS A 52 8.42 -21.04 10.53
CA LYS A 52 7.71 -19.76 10.42
C LYS A 52 6.24 -19.89 10.76
N VAL A 53 5.61 -20.99 10.35
CA VAL A 53 4.20 -21.29 10.68
C VAL A 53 4.03 -21.49 12.18
N LEU A 54 4.90 -22.27 12.82
CA LEU A 54 4.92 -22.47 14.27
C LEU A 54 5.10 -21.16 15.02
N GLU A 55 6.03 -20.31 14.56
CA GLU A 55 6.26 -19.00 15.17
C GLU A 55 4.99 -18.13 15.16
N LEU A 56 4.30 -18.05 14.02
CA LEU A 56 3.05 -17.28 13.91
C LEU A 56 1.90 -17.89 14.74
N ILE A 57 1.81 -19.22 14.83
CA ILE A 57 0.87 -19.91 15.72
C ILE A 57 1.16 -19.57 17.19
N HIS A 58 2.42 -19.58 17.61
CA HIS A 58 2.84 -19.23 18.97
C HIS A 58 2.46 -17.79 19.30
N LEU A 59 2.80 -16.83 18.43
CA LEU A 59 2.42 -15.43 18.60
C LEU A 59 0.90 -15.24 18.76
N LEU A 60 0.09 -15.92 17.94
CA LEU A 60 -1.37 -15.82 18.05
C LEU A 60 -1.89 -16.47 19.34
N ARG A 61 -1.35 -17.62 19.75
CA ARG A 61 -1.73 -18.26 21.02
C ARG A 61 -1.42 -17.37 22.21
N ASP A 62 -0.27 -16.71 22.19
CA ASP A 62 0.13 -15.79 23.25
C ASP A 62 -0.83 -14.61 23.30
N ILE A 63 -1.16 -13.97 22.16
CA ILE A 63 -2.16 -12.88 22.10
C ILE A 63 -3.52 -13.31 22.66
N VAL A 64 -3.99 -14.51 22.33
CA VAL A 64 -5.30 -15.02 22.79
C VAL A 64 -5.29 -15.33 24.30
N LYS A 65 -4.15 -15.74 24.87
CA LYS A 65 -4.01 -16.01 26.31
C LYS A 65 -3.78 -14.74 27.12
N ALA A 66 -2.86 -13.90 26.68
CA ALA A 66 -2.48 -12.65 27.32
C ALA A 66 -1.85 -11.70 26.27
N SER A 67 -2.56 -10.62 25.95
CA SER A 67 -2.06 -9.64 24.98
C SER A 67 -0.98 -8.72 25.58
N ASP A 68 0.16 -8.62 24.93
CA ASP A 68 1.12 -7.55 25.16
C ASP A 68 1.42 -6.76 23.86
N PRO A 69 1.82 -5.47 23.96
CA PRO A 69 2.04 -4.63 22.78
C PRO A 69 3.13 -5.15 21.83
N THR A 70 4.14 -5.86 22.35
CA THR A 70 5.28 -6.32 21.56
C THR A 70 4.88 -7.53 20.71
N THR A 71 4.19 -8.49 21.30
CA THR A 71 3.67 -9.67 20.59
C THR A 71 2.63 -9.26 19.57
N LEU A 72 1.71 -8.36 19.92
CA LEU A 72 0.71 -7.86 18.97
C LEU A 72 1.35 -7.15 17.76
N LYS A 73 2.33 -6.27 18.01
CA LYS A 73 3.09 -5.59 16.93
C LYS A 73 3.80 -6.59 16.04
N THR A 74 4.45 -7.58 16.63
CA THR A 74 5.21 -8.60 15.89
C THR A 74 4.29 -9.46 15.04
N PHE A 75 3.16 -9.90 15.60
CA PHE A 75 2.14 -10.65 14.89
C PHE A 75 1.58 -9.85 13.72
N LEU A 76 1.06 -8.63 13.97
CA LEU A 76 0.50 -7.78 12.92
C LEU A 76 1.52 -7.43 11.82
N GLY A 77 2.80 -7.28 12.17
CA GLY A 77 3.86 -7.04 11.18
C GLY A 77 4.22 -8.26 10.32
N LYS A 78 3.83 -9.47 10.73
CA LYS A 78 4.10 -10.73 10.01
C LYS A 78 2.89 -11.27 9.25
N VAL A 79 1.67 -10.87 9.61
CA VAL A 79 0.47 -11.25 8.86
C VAL A 79 0.55 -10.57 7.48
N PRO A 80 0.43 -11.33 6.38
CA PRO A 80 0.51 -10.75 5.05
C PRO A 80 -0.79 -10.01 4.75
N MET A 81 -0.81 -8.69 5.01
CA MET A 81 -1.99 -7.82 4.89
C MET A 81 -1.94 -6.85 3.71
N VAL A 82 -0.75 -6.57 3.15
CA VAL A 82 -0.57 -5.53 2.13
C VAL A 82 0.02 -6.17 0.88
N PHE A 83 -0.75 -6.17 -0.21
CA PHE A 83 -0.32 -6.71 -1.50
C PHE A 83 -0.50 -5.69 -2.63
N ASN A 84 -1.51 -4.83 -2.51
CA ASN A 84 -1.84 -3.81 -3.50
C ASN A 84 -1.81 -2.41 -2.89
N ASP A 85 -0.72 -1.69 -3.13
CA ASP A 85 -0.52 -0.33 -2.65
C ASP A 85 -0.87 0.72 -3.72
N VAL A 86 -1.50 1.82 -3.30
CA VAL A 86 -1.73 3.00 -4.14
C VAL A 86 -1.12 4.23 -3.48
N ILE A 87 -0.17 4.87 -4.17
CA ILE A 87 0.48 6.11 -3.72
C ILE A 87 0.01 7.27 -4.60
N LEU A 88 -0.49 8.34 -3.97
CA LEU A 88 -1.08 9.48 -4.66
C LEU A 88 -0.17 10.71 -4.61
N SER A 89 0.12 11.26 -5.80
CA SER A 89 0.86 12.50 -5.99
C SER A 89 0.30 13.28 -7.20
N PRO A 90 -0.83 14.01 -7.04
CA PRO A 90 -1.57 14.57 -8.18
C PRO A 90 -0.93 15.80 -8.85
N HIS A 91 -0.02 16.48 -8.17
CA HIS A 91 0.55 17.76 -8.62
C HIS A 91 2.02 17.61 -9.02
N GLY A 92 2.53 18.60 -9.76
CA GLY A 92 3.88 18.60 -10.29
C GLY A 92 4.06 17.67 -11.49
N TYR A 93 5.28 17.64 -12.02
CA TYR A 93 5.67 16.72 -13.08
C TYR A 93 6.23 15.45 -12.44
N PHE A 94 5.44 14.39 -12.40
CA PHE A 94 5.89 13.11 -11.82
C PHE A 94 6.48 12.20 -12.90
N GLY A 95 7.78 11.93 -12.81
CA GLY A 95 8.52 11.06 -13.72
C GLY A 95 9.89 10.71 -13.16
N GLN A 96 10.56 9.72 -13.76
CA GLN A 96 11.83 9.23 -13.26
C GLN A 96 13.04 10.08 -13.69
N GLU A 97 12.89 10.88 -14.76
CA GLU A 97 13.96 11.72 -15.32
C GLU A 97 13.47 13.03 -15.89
N ASN A 98 14.35 14.03 -15.94
CA ASN A 98 14.10 15.36 -16.52
C ASN A 98 12.89 16.11 -15.95
N VAL A 99 12.44 15.73 -14.74
CA VAL A 99 11.36 16.40 -14.04
C VAL A 99 11.83 17.27 -12.87
N LEU A 100 13.00 16.97 -12.29
CA LEU A 100 13.55 17.74 -11.16
C LEU A 100 13.88 19.17 -11.59
N GLY A 101 13.33 20.15 -10.86
CA GLY A 101 13.46 21.57 -11.16
C GLY A 101 12.35 22.14 -12.05
N LEU A 102 11.42 21.32 -12.54
CA LEU A 102 10.16 21.81 -13.13
C LEU A 102 9.25 22.40 -12.04
N PRO A 103 8.31 23.31 -12.41
CA PRO A 103 7.36 23.88 -11.46
C PRO A 103 6.65 22.81 -10.63
N ASP A 104 6.54 23.05 -9.33
CA ASP A 104 5.95 22.12 -8.35
C ASP A 104 6.58 20.72 -8.33
N THR A 105 7.82 20.57 -8.82
CA THR A 105 8.54 19.28 -8.91
C THR A 105 9.85 19.34 -8.15
N ASP A 106 9.82 18.86 -6.91
CA ASP A 106 10.93 18.94 -5.96
C ASP A 106 11.18 17.58 -5.28
N GLY A 107 11.74 17.59 -4.06
CA GLY A 107 12.08 16.40 -3.28
C GLY A 107 10.95 15.37 -3.07
N GLN A 108 9.68 15.74 -3.30
CA GLN A 108 8.56 14.79 -3.29
C GLN A 108 8.73 13.64 -4.28
N VAL A 109 9.15 13.93 -5.52
CA VAL A 109 9.27 12.90 -6.56
C VAL A 109 10.37 11.92 -6.18
N VAL A 110 11.49 12.46 -5.68
CA VAL A 110 12.61 11.65 -5.17
C VAL A 110 12.14 10.79 -4.00
N TYR A 111 11.44 11.37 -3.03
CA TYR A 111 10.93 10.65 -1.86
C TYR A 111 10.02 9.49 -2.25
N ILE A 112 9.04 9.71 -3.13
CA ILE A 112 8.09 8.67 -3.52
C ILE A 112 8.79 7.58 -4.36
N LEU A 113 9.65 7.96 -5.30
CA LEU A 113 10.37 6.95 -6.09
C LEU A 113 11.35 6.15 -5.22
N ASP A 114 12.00 6.77 -4.23
CA ASP A 114 12.87 6.06 -3.28
C ASP A 114 12.03 5.15 -2.37
N GLN A 115 10.86 5.62 -1.92
CA GLN A 115 9.91 4.85 -1.12
C GLN A 115 9.43 3.61 -1.88
N VAL A 116 9.05 3.75 -3.15
CA VAL A 116 8.58 2.63 -3.97
C VAL A 116 9.70 1.62 -4.22
N CYS A 117 10.92 2.09 -4.51
CA CYS A 117 12.09 1.20 -4.62
C CYS A 117 12.42 0.52 -3.28
N ALA A 118 12.26 1.21 -2.15
CA ALA A 118 12.45 0.61 -0.83
C ALA A 118 11.35 -0.39 -0.46
N LEU A 119 10.11 -0.17 -0.94
CA LEU A 119 8.98 -1.09 -0.75
C LEU A 119 9.15 -2.39 -1.56
N GLU A 120 9.76 -2.35 -2.76
CA GLU A 120 9.92 -3.55 -3.61
C GLU A 120 11.33 -4.18 -3.62
N ASN A 121 12.36 -3.49 -3.12
CA ASN A 121 13.81 -3.77 -3.24
C ASN A 121 14.53 -3.10 -4.43
N GLU A 122 15.81 -2.78 -4.21
CA GLU A 122 16.64 -1.76 -4.89
C GLU A 122 17.10 -2.05 -6.34
N ARG A 123 17.00 -1.04 -7.23
CA ARG A 123 18.11 -0.37 -7.99
C ARG A 123 17.60 0.45 -9.20
N ARG A 124 17.85 1.76 -9.26
CA ARG A 124 17.52 2.61 -10.44
C ARG A 124 18.47 2.43 -11.63
N GLN A 125 17.93 2.55 -12.84
CA GLN A 125 18.66 2.67 -14.12
C GLN A 125 18.07 3.83 -14.93
N LYS A 126 18.90 4.53 -15.69
CA LYS A 126 18.55 5.81 -16.33
C LYS A 126 18.05 5.68 -17.78
N VAL A 127 17.06 6.49 -18.20
CA VAL A 127 16.46 6.57 -19.56
C VAL A 127 16.13 8.03 -19.95
N THR A 128 16.59 8.43 -21.14
CA THR A 128 16.52 9.80 -21.67
C THR A 128 15.19 10.16 -22.36
N GLU A 129 14.35 10.94 -21.68
CA GLU A 129 13.26 11.87 -22.12
C GLU A 129 12.13 11.90 -21.07
N THR A 130 11.32 12.98 -20.98
CA THR A 130 10.22 13.00 -19.99
C THR A 130 9.07 12.10 -20.43
N THR A 131 8.59 11.25 -19.54
CA THR A 131 7.53 10.25 -19.79
C THR A 131 6.16 10.66 -19.27
N CYS A 132 5.98 11.95 -18.92
CA CYS A 132 4.75 12.45 -18.28
C CYS A 132 3.46 12.29 -19.13
N ASN A 133 3.61 12.09 -20.44
CA ASN A 133 2.50 11.81 -21.37
C ASN A 133 2.15 10.31 -21.47
N GLN A 134 2.94 9.42 -20.85
CA GLN A 134 2.71 7.98 -20.87
C GLN A 134 1.76 7.61 -19.73
N ARG A 135 0.60 7.04 -20.06
CA ARG A 135 -0.41 6.63 -19.06
C ARG A 135 0.14 5.66 -18.03
N LEU A 136 0.97 4.71 -18.45
CA LEU A 136 1.57 3.70 -17.58
C LEU A 136 3.07 3.65 -17.84
N GLU A 137 3.85 3.77 -16.78
CA GLU A 137 5.31 3.68 -16.82
C GLU A 137 5.78 2.75 -15.71
N ARG A 138 6.66 1.81 -16.02
CA ARG A 138 7.27 0.95 -15.02
C ARG A 138 8.35 1.74 -14.26
N VAL A 139 8.34 1.64 -12.93
CA VAL A 139 9.41 2.21 -12.12
C VAL A 139 10.68 1.38 -12.32
N THR A 140 11.81 2.03 -12.56
CA THR A 140 13.06 1.35 -12.81
C THR A 140 13.63 0.80 -11.52
N GLY A 141 13.99 -0.48 -11.54
CA GLY A 141 14.49 -1.18 -10.36
C GLY A 141 13.46 -2.00 -9.61
N THR A 142 12.21 -1.98 -10.06
CA THR A 142 11.10 -2.64 -9.39
C THR A 142 10.44 -3.64 -10.34
N GLU A 143 9.89 -4.73 -9.81
CA GLU A 143 9.23 -5.77 -10.61
C GLU A 143 7.74 -5.49 -10.81
N HIS A 144 7.08 -4.93 -9.81
CA HIS A 144 5.62 -4.78 -9.76
C HIS A 144 5.17 -3.31 -9.71
N SER A 145 6.08 -2.37 -9.51
CA SER A 145 5.73 -0.95 -9.36
C SER A 145 5.61 -0.20 -10.67
N HIS A 146 4.53 0.58 -10.76
CA HIS A 146 4.17 1.36 -11.94
C HIS A 146 3.64 2.74 -11.56
N ILE A 147 4.03 3.75 -12.33
CA ILE A 147 3.40 5.07 -12.32
C ILE A 147 2.16 4.99 -13.22
N LEU A 148 1.00 5.23 -12.64
CA LEU A 148 -0.27 5.36 -13.35
C LEU A 148 -0.68 6.83 -13.41
N ARG A 149 -0.76 7.38 -14.63
CA ARG A 149 -1.15 8.77 -14.86
C ARG A 149 -2.60 8.85 -15.28
N VAL A 150 -3.40 9.54 -14.48
CA VAL A 150 -4.82 9.80 -14.74
C VAL A 150 -4.95 11.28 -15.11
N PRO A 151 -5.65 11.63 -16.21
CA PRO A 151 -5.78 13.02 -16.62
C PRO A 151 -6.81 13.77 -15.75
N PHE A 152 -6.55 15.05 -15.47
CA PHE A 152 -7.60 15.93 -14.96
C PHE A 152 -8.66 16.21 -16.03
N ARG A 153 -9.91 16.32 -15.61
CA ARG A 153 -11.06 16.58 -16.48
C ARG A 153 -11.92 17.71 -15.92
N SER A 154 -12.53 18.44 -16.84
CA SER A 154 -13.60 19.40 -16.59
C SER A 154 -14.84 18.99 -17.39
N GLU A 155 -15.93 19.74 -17.27
CA GLU A 155 -17.11 19.59 -18.13
C GLU A 155 -16.76 19.68 -19.63
N ASN A 156 -15.71 20.42 -19.98
CA ASN A 156 -15.22 20.59 -21.36
C ASN A 156 -14.22 19.51 -21.81
N GLY A 157 -13.99 18.48 -21.00
CA GLY A 157 -13.08 17.36 -21.29
C GLY A 157 -11.72 17.44 -20.60
N ILE A 158 -10.74 16.71 -21.15
CA ILE A 158 -9.41 16.52 -20.56
C ILE A 158 -8.58 17.80 -20.62
N LEU A 159 -7.98 18.16 -19.48
CA LEU A 159 -7.04 19.27 -19.36
C LEU A 159 -5.65 18.82 -19.83
N ARG A 160 -5.12 19.49 -20.86
CA ARG A 160 -3.82 19.16 -21.47
C ARG A 160 -2.68 20.06 -21.04
N LYS A 161 -2.98 21.21 -20.43
CA LYS A 161 -1.98 22.15 -19.93
C LYS A 161 -1.68 21.85 -18.47
N TRP A 162 -0.44 22.10 -18.06
CA TRP A 162 -0.07 22.07 -16.65
C TRP A 162 -0.89 23.09 -15.85
N ILE A 163 -1.23 22.70 -14.63
CA ILE A 163 -2.03 23.48 -13.68
C ILE A 163 -1.18 23.65 -12.44
N SER A 164 -1.12 24.87 -11.90
CA SER A 164 -0.43 25.11 -10.64
C SER A 164 -1.09 24.29 -9.53
N ARG A 165 -0.28 23.83 -8.57
CA ARG A 165 -0.82 23.19 -7.38
C ARG A 165 -1.88 24.05 -6.67
N PHE A 166 -1.77 25.38 -6.71
CA PHE A 166 -2.76 26.26 -6.05
C PHE A 166 -4.14 26.27 -6.75
N ASP A 167 -4.21 25.86 -8.01
CA ASP A 167 -5.44 25.90 -8.83
C ASP A 167 -6.05 24.51 -9.08
N VAL A 168 -5.44 23.44 -8.55
CA VAL A 168 -5.86 22.05 -8.85
C VAL A 168 -7.15 21.62 -8.12
N TRP A 169 -7.56 22.36 -7.09
CA TRP A 169 -8.63 21.96 -6.15
C TRP A 169 -9.95 21.59 -6.82
N SER A 170 -10.39 22.36 -7.81
CA SER A 170 -11.67 22.16 -8.50
C SER A 170 -11.75 20.85 -9.30
N TYR A 171 -10.63 20.15 -9.48
CA TYR A 171 -10.56 18.92 -10.26
C TYR A 171 -10.38 17.67 -9.40
N LEU A 172 -10.12 17.82 -8.09
CA LEU A 172 -9.70 16.69 -7.25
C LEU A 172 -10.79 15.67 -6.99
N GLU A 173 -12.05 16.10 -6.94
CA GLU A 173 -13.19 15.19 -6.75
C GLU A 173 -13.38 14.28 -7.96
N THR A 174 -13.54 14.85 -9.15
CA THR A 174 -13.60 14.10 -10.41
C THR A 174 -12.36 13.24 -10.62
N PHE A 175 -11.17 13.76 -10.28
CA PHE A 175 -9.94 13.01 -10.35
C PHE A 175 -9.93 11.81 -9.41
N ALA A 176 -10.46 11.93 -8.18
CA ALA A 176 -10.59 10.80 -7.27
C ALA A 176 -11.52 9.71 -7.83
N GLU A 177 -12.61 10.09 -8.50
CA GLU A 177 -13.49 9.12 -9.16
C GLU A 177 -12.78 8.38 -10.31
N ASP A 178 -12.07 9.12 -11.16
CA ASP A 178 -11.32 8.54 -12.27
C ASP A 178 -10.19 7.61 -11.75
N VAL A 179 -9.45 8.04 -10.73
CA VAL A 179 -8.40 7.23 -10.09
C VAL A 179 -9.00 5.98 -9.46
N ALA A 180 -10.18 6.05 -8.85
CA ALA A 180 -10.84 4.88 -8.29
C ALA A 180 -11.10 3.79 -9.34
N GLY A 181 -11.63 4.20 -10.51
CA GLY A 181 -11.89 3.28 -11.62
C GLY A 181 -10.60 2.71 -12.21
N GLU A 182 -9.60 3.55 -12.44
CA GLU A 182 -8.35 3.16 -13.08
C GLU A 182 -7.48 2.25 -12.19
N THR A 183 -7.43 2.52 -10.88
CA THR A 183 -6.70 1.68 -9.92
C THR A 183 -7.39 0.32 -9.75
N THR A 184 -8.72 0.29 -9.61
CA THR A 184 -9.48 -0.96 -9.50
C THR A 184 -9.29 -1.83 -10.74
N ALA A 185 -9.33 -1.23 -11.94
CA ALA A 185 -9.09 -1.94 -13.18
C ALA A 185 -7.66 -2.51 -13.29
N LYS A 186 -6.66 -1.76 -12.80
CA LYS A 186 -5.25 -2.19 -12.84
C LYS A 186 -4.93 -3.28 -11.82
N LEU A 187 -5.48 -3.18 -10.61
CA LEU A 187 -5.25 -4.10 -9.49
C LEU A 187 -6.18 -5.33 -9.54
N GLN A 188 -7.20 -5.33 -10.39
CA GLN A 188 -8.25 -6.36 -10.44
C GLN A 188 -8.96 -6.53 -9.08
N GLY A 189 -9.06 -5.44 -8.31
CA GLY A 189 -9.56 -5.44 -6.95
C GLY A 189 -9.34 -4.08 -6.28
N HIS A 190 -9.73 -3.96 -5.01
CA HIS A 190 -9.42 -2.78 -4.22
C HIS A 190 -7.96 -2.82 -3.75
N PRO A 191 -7.32 -1.65 -3.59
CA PRO A 191 -6.06 -1.57 -2.88
C PRO A 191 -6.23 -1.99 -1.42
N ASP A 192 -5.19 -2.56 -0.83
CA ASP A 192 -5.16 -2.90 0.59
C ASP A 192 -4.72 -1.70 1.44
N PHE A 193 -3.98 -0.77 0.81
CA PHE A 193 -3.41 0.40 1.46
C PHE A 193 -3.29 1.59 0.49
N ILE A 194 -3.60 2.79 0.99
CA ILE A 194 -3.53 4.04 0.21
C ILE A 194 -2.67 5.06 0.95
N ILE A 195 -1.69 5.64 0.25
CA ILE A 195 -0.79 6.67 0.77
C ILE A 195 -1.04 7.99 0.02
N GLY A 196 -1.56 8.99 0.73
CA GLY A 196 -1.63 10.37 0.24
C GLY A 196 -0.31 11.11 0.42
N ASN A 197 0.05 11.95 -0.56
CA ASN A 197 1.20 12.86 -0.45
C ASN A 197 0.78 14.31 -0.70
N TYR A 198 1.26 15.22 0.17
CA TYR A 198 0.87 16.64 0.19
C TYR A 198 -0.63 16.85 0.36
N SER A 199 -1.08 18.11 0.45
CA SER A 199 -2.49 18.44 0.67
C SER A 199 -3.43 17.80 -0.35
N TYR A 200 -3.08 17.88 -1.63
CA TYR A 200 -3.93 17.37 -2.73
C TYR A 200 -3.98 15.84 -2.76
N GLY A 201 -2.83 15.18 -2.63
CA GLY A 201 -2.78 13.71 -2.58
C GLY A 201 -3.43 13.16 -1.31
N ASN A 202 -3.30 13.84 -0.18
CA ASN A 202 -4.00 13.49 1.06
C ASN A 202 -5.52 13.63 0.93
N LEU A 203 -6.01 14.68 0.24
CA LEU A 203 -7.44 14.83 -0.01
C LEU A 203 -7.97 13.70 -0.89
N VAL A 204 -7.32 13.42 -2.02
CA VAL A 204 -7.70 12.32 -2.92
C VAL A 204 -7.61 10.97 -2.19
N ALA A 205 -6.58 10.75 -1.38
CA ALA A 205 -6.43 9.54 -0.56
C ALA A 205 -7.60 9.36 0.39
N SER A 206 -8.05 10.44 1.03
CA SER A 206 -9.18 10.41 1.97
C SER A 206 -10.48 10.06 1.27
N LEU A 207 -10.73 10.62 0.09
CA LEU A 207 -11.91 10.30 -0.73
C LEU A 207 -11.90 8.82 -1.18
N LEU A 208 -10.75 8.33 -1.66
CA LEU A 208 -10.61 6.94 -2.09
C LEU A 208 -10.76 5.95 -0.93
N ALA A 209 -10.06 6.20 0.18
CA ALA A 209 -10.10 5.33 1.36
C ALA A 209 -11.51 5.23 1.93
N TYR A 210 -12.24 6.35 2.01
CA TYR A 210 -13.65 6.36 2.41
C TYR A 210 -14.53 5.56 1.46
N LYS A 211 -14.37 5.76 0.15
CA LYS A 211 -15.18 5.08 -0.88
C LYS A 211 -14.93 3.58 -0.95
N MET A 212 -13.70 3.14 -0.74
CA MET A 212 -13.27 1.74 -0.91
C MET A 212 -13.17 0.96 0.40
N GLY A 213 -13.23 1.61 1.56
CA GLY A 213 -13.05 0.97 2.86
C GLY A 213 -11.62 0.49 3.10
N VAL A 214 -10.63 1.29 2.67
CA VAL A 214 -9.21 0.90 2.63
C VAL A 214 -8.40 1.64 3.70
N THR A 215 -7.37 0.99 4.23
CA THR A 215 -6.47 1.61 5.22
C THR A 215 -5.71 2.78 4.57
N GLN A 216 -5.71 3.93 5.25
CA GLN A 216 -5.12 5.16 4.73
C GLN A 216 -3.89 5.60 5.54
N CYS A 217 -2.87 6.09 4.83
CA CYS A 217 -1.76 6.85 5.36
C CYS A 217 -1.64 8.20 4.64
N THR A 218 -1.12 9.22 5.33
CA THR A 218 -0.92 10.55 4.78
C THR A 218 0.48 11.06 5.10
N ILE A 219 1.17 11.58 4.09
CA ILE A 219 2.49 12.20 4.24
C ILE A 219 2.36 13.66 3.78
N ALA A 220 2.42 14.59 4.72
CA ALA A 220 2.22 16.02 4.40
C ALA A 220 3.35 16.58 3.54
N HIS A 221 4.59 16.13 3.75
CA HIS A 221 5.86 16.70 3.24
C HIS A 221 6.12 18.15 3.64
N ALA A 222 5.15 19.03 3.44
CA ALA A 222 5.14 20.41 3.88
C ALA A 222 3.74 20.84 4.32
N LEU A 223 3.68 21.73 5.29
CA LEU A 223 2.46 22.42 5.68
C LEU A 223 2.61 23.90 5.30
N GLU A 224 1.87 24.35 4.29
CA GLU A 224 2.02 25.70 3.74
C GLU A 224 1.76 26.78 4.79
N LYS A 225 0.89 26.52 5.78
CA LYS A 225 0.63 27.40 6.92
C LYS A 225 1.89 27.82 7.69
N THR A 226 2.92 26.99 7.75
CA THR A 226 4.18 27.34 8.44
C THR A 226 5.17 28.06 7.53
N LYS A 227 4.96 28.01 6.21
CA LYS A 227 5.82 28.66 5.21
C LYS A 227 5.38 30.10 4.93
N TYR A 228 4.09 30.38 5.07
CA TYR A 228 3.51 31.70 4.88
C TYR A 228 3.04 32.26 6.22
N PRO A 229 3.79 33.20 6.84
CA PRO A 229 3.41 33.83 8.11
C PRO A 229 2.03 34.46 8.03
N ASP A 230 1.26 34.31 9.11
CA ASP A 230 -0.09 34.87 9.29
C ASP A 230 -1.12 34.47 8.22
N SER A 231 -0.85 33.43 7.42
CA SER A 231 -1.73 32.96 6.32
C SER A 231 -3.05 32.32 6.75
N ASP A 232 -3.23 32.07 8.06
CA ASP A 232 -4.52 31.68 8.62
C ASP A 232 -5.38 32.89 9.02
N ILE A 233 -4.77 34.07 9.18
CA ILE A 233 -5.43 35.33 9.53
C ILE A 233 -5.66 36.20 8.27
N TYR A 234 -4.70 36.21 7.34
CA TYR A 234 -4.69 37.02 6.11
C TYR A 234 -4.65 36.15 4.85
#